data_AF-A0A075GDB0-F1
#
_entry.id   AF-A0A075GDB0-F1
#
_cell.length_a   1.000
_cell.length_b   1.000
_cell.length_c   1.000
_cell.angle_alpha   90.00
_cell.angle_beta   90.00
_cell.angle_gamma   90.00
#
_symmetry.space_group_name_H-M   'P 1'
#
loop_
_entity.id
_entity.type
_entity.pdbx_description
1 polymer ?
#
loop_
_entity_poly.entity_id
_entity_poly.type
_entity_poly.pdbx_seq_one_letter_code
_entity_poly.pdbx_strand_id
1 'polypeptide(L)'
;MVLEDDPVFNAGTGAVYRTDGSVLLDASLQTSDGRMGFVIAMRDTPNPIRVAADLLDEEINGLAGDGAREWADSRGHPKAAVEGRPPCPESGDTVGVIARDSTGALACATSTGGTSFRPPGRVGDVPLPGSGFWADHGLAVAATGVGEAITRSLLSYRVHDRVISTGASLESAMHWGVGELIEDDVSVGLISLSSEGPGSGHSNTDMPWAAWLG
;
A
#
# COMPACT_ATOMS: atom_id res chain seq x y z
N MET A 1 15.87 -2.43 2.82
CA MET A 1 14.65 -2.33 2.00
C MET A 1 14.95 -1.43 0.81
N VAL A 2 14.39 -1.63 -0.38
CA VAL A 2 14.77 -0.77 -1.52
C VAL A 2 14.02 0.56 -1.51
N LEU A 3 12.69 0.51 -1.44
CA LEU A 3 11.86 1.73 -1.57
C LEU A 3 11.72 2.52 -0.26
N GLU A 4 11.63 1.86 0.89
CA GLU A 4 11.51 2.54 2.20
C GLU A 4 12.82 3.14 2.72
N ASP A 5 13.97 2.74 2.17
CA ASP A 5 15.28 3.29 2.55
C ASP A 5 15.70 4.43 1.61
N ASP A 6 14.94 4.69 0.53
CA ASP A 6 15.25 5.71 -0.48
C ASP A 6 14.42 6.98 -0.22
N PRO A 7 15.06 8.13 0.11
CA PRO A 7 14.38 9.37 0.49
C PRO A 7 13.55 10.01 -0.63
N VAL A 8 13.68 9.52 -1.88
CA VAL A 8 12.85 9.99 -2.99
C VAL A 8 11.39 9.59 -2.80
N PHE A 9 11.13 8.43 -2.19
CA PHE A 9 9.78 7.91 -2.00
C PHE A 9 9.19 8.35 -0.66
N ASN A 10 7.87 8.50 -0.59
CA ASN A 10 7.16 8.80 0.66
C ASN A 10 6.73 7.49 1.34
N ALA A 11 7.72 6.70 1.74
CA ALA A 11 7.55 5.51 2.55
C ALA A 11 8.83 5.30 3.36
N GLY A 12 8.73 4.98 4.65
CA GLY A 12 9.91 4.94 5.51
C GLY A 12 10.68 6.27 5.45
N THR A 13 11.97 6.21 5.12
CA THR A 13 12.82 7.39 4.89
C THR A 13 12.27 8.19 3.71
N GLY A 14 12.05 9.50 3.88
CA GLY A 14 11.38 10.34 2.88
C GLY A 14 9.88 10.50 3.11
N ALA A 15 9.32 9.89 4.16
CA ALA A 15 7.92 10.08 4.54
C ALA A 15 7.57 11.55 4.86
N VAL A 16 6.39 11.99 4.44
CA VAL A 16 5.93 13.36 4.67
C VAL A 16 5.58 13.61 6.14
N TYR A 17 5.89 14.81 6.62
CA TYR A 17 5.49 15.24 7.96
C TYR A 17 3.97 15.40 8.09
N ARG A 18 3.44 14.99 9.24
CA ARG A 18 2.11 15.37 9.73
C ARG A 18 2.09 16.84 10.13
N THR A 19 0.91 17.40 10.35
CA THR A 19 0.76 18.83 10.72
C THR A 19 1.43 19.21 12.05
N ASP A 20 1.74 18.24 12.90
CA ASP A 20 2.47 18.42 14.16
C ASP A 20 3.99 18.19 14.01
N GLY A 21 4.48 17.91 12.80
CA GLY A 21 5.87 17.62 12.50
C GLY A 21 6.27 16.16 12.71
N SER A 22 5.36 15.28 13.15
CA SER A 22 5.65 13.85 13.32
C SER A 22 5.76 13.12 11.98
N VAL A 23 6.50 12.00 11.98
CA VAL A 23 6.48 11.00 10.90
C VAL A 23 5.76 9.77 11.42
N LEU A 24 4.64 9.42 10.77
CA LEU A 24 3.80 8.27 11.11
C LEU A 24 3.55 7.45 9.85
N LEU A 25 3.94 6.18 9.91
CA LEU A 25 4.00 5.31 8.75
C LEU A 25 2.92 4.24 8.80
N ASP A 26 2.37 3.95 7.62
CA ASP A 26 1.42 2.87 7.41
C ASP A 26 2.03 1.86 6.42
N ALA A 27 1.82 0.57 6.63
CA ALA A 27 2.24 -0.47 5.69
C ALA A 27 1.32 -1.69 5.76
N SER A 28 1.27 -2.44 4.67
CA SER A 28 0.47 -3.67 4.57
C SER A 28 1.08 -4.68 3.62
N LEU A 29 0.80 -5.95 3.90
CA LEU A 29 1.17 -7.07 3.06
C LEU A 29 0.08 -8.14 3.09
N GLN A 30 -0.29 -8.66 1.92
CA GLN A 30 -1.16 -9.83 1.77
C GLN A 30 -0.56 -10.85 0.81
N THR A 31 -0.66 -12.13 1.17
CA THR A 31 -0.31 -13.25 0.31
C THR A 31 -1.58 -13.90 -0.27
N SER A 32 -1.47 -14.49 -1.45
CA SER A 32 -2.61 -15.10 -2.16
C SER A 32 -3.21 -16.33 -1.47
N ASP A 33 -2.62 -16.80 -0.37
CA ASP A 33 -3.17 -17.86 0.50
C ASP A 33 -4.06 -17.29 1.63
N GLY A 34 -4.30 -15.98 1.64
CA GLY A 34 -5.23 -15.31 2.55
C GLY A 34 -4.58 -14.74 3.81
N ARG A 35 -3.30 -14.97 4.06
CA ARG A 35 -2.59 -14.32 5.19
C ARG A 35 -2.37 -12.84 4.89
N MET A 36 -2.50 -12.02 5.91
CA MET A 36 -2.25 -10.58 5.80
C MET A 36 -1.72 -10.00 7.10
N GLY A 37 -0.93 -8.94 6.95
CA GLY A 37 -0.42 -8.14 8.06
C GLY A 37 -0.44 -6.67 7.69
N PHE A 38 -0.83 -5.81 8.62
CA PHE A 38 -0.78 -4.36 8.42
C PHE A 38 -0.45 -3.61 9.70
N VAL A 39 0.18 -2.46 9.53
CA VAL A 39 0.53 -1.55 10.62
C VAL A 39 0.07 -0.13 10.31
N ILE A 40 -0.40 0.56 11.34
CA ILE A 40 -1.00 1.88 11.22
C ILE A 40 -0.29 2.87 12.14
N ALA A 41 0.03 4.05 11.63
CA ALA A 41 0.57 5.19 12.35
C ALA A 41 1.79 4.83 13.23
N MET A 42 2.70 4.01 12.70
CA MET A 42 3.92 3.65 13.40
C MET A 42 4.92 4.80 13.39
N ARG A 43 5.43 5.12 14.57
CA ARG A 43 6.58 6.01 14.77
C ARG A 43 7.88 5.21 14.82
N ASP A 44 9.00 5.89 14.62
CA ASP A 44 10.35 5.38 14.87
C ASP A 44 10.64 4.00 14.25
N THR A 45 10.10 3.74 13.05
CA THR A 45 10.13 2.44 12.37
C THR A 45 10.58 2.62 10.94
N PRO A 46 11.88 2.55 10.62
CA PRO A 46 12.37 2.79 9.25
C PRO A 46 11.74 1.88 8.19
N ASN A 47 11.38 0.64 8.57
CA ASN A 47 10.81 -0.34 7.65
C ASN A 47 9.49 -0.96 8.19
N PRO A 48 8.38 -0.22 8.18
CA PRO A 48 7.09 -0.72 8.69
C PRO A 48 6.60 -1.94 7.94
N ILE A 49 6.94 -2.11 6.65
CA ILE A 49 6.56 -3.31 5.89
C ILE A 49 7.14 -4.61 6.47
N ARG A 50 8.29 -4.54 7.14
CA ARG A 50 8.88 -5.73 7.80
C ARG A 50 8.09 -6.13 9.03
N VAL A 51 7.51 -5.15 9.75
CA VAL A 51 6.60 -5.42 10.86
C VAL A 51 5.32 -6.04 10.33
N ALA A 52 4.77 -5.51 9.23
CA ALA A 52 3.62 -6.10 8.55
C ALA A 52 3.90 -7.53 8.03
N ALA A 53 5.11 -7.81 7.55
CA ALA A 53 5.49 -9.15 7.10
C ALA A 53 5.54 -10.17 8.25
N ASP A 54 6.07 -9.78 9.42
CA ASP A 54 6.11 -10.67 10.59
C ASP A 54 4.70 -11.04 11.09
N LEU A 55 3.69 -10.19 10.86
CA LEU A 55 2.30 -10.48 11.24
C LEU A 55 1.66 -11.60 10.41
N LEU A 56 2.22 -11.97 9.25
CA LEU A 56 1.69 -13.08 8.44
C LEU A 56 1.69 -14.43 9.17
N ASP A 57 2.60 -14.60 10.12
CA ASP A 57 2.78 -15.84 10.87
C ASP A 57 2.15 -15.74 12.29
N GLU A 58 1.27 -14.77 12.51
CA GLU A 58 0.62 -14.48 13.79
C GLU A 58 -0.92 -14.57 13.67
N GLU A 59 -1.61 -14.71 14.80
CA GLU A 59 -3.09 -14.66 14.85
C GLU A 59 -3.64 -13.20 14.79
N ILE A 60 -2.76 -12.23 14.59
CA ILE A 60 -3.05 -10.79 14.60
C ILE A 60 -2.80 -10.24 13.20
N ASN A 61 -3.85 -9.76 12.54
CA ASN A 61 -3.72 -9.19 11.19
C ASN A 61 -3.25 -7.73 11.20
N GLY A 62 -3.40 -7.01 12.31
CA GLY A 62 -3.21 -5.56 12.33
C GLY A 62 -2.80 -4.99 13.69
N LEU A 63 -1.84 -4.07 13.69
CA LEU A 63 -1.42 -3.31 14.86
C LEU A 63 -1.39 -1.80 14.56
N ALA A 64 -1.56 -0.96 15.59
CA ALA A 64 -1.55 0.49 15.41
C ALA A 64 -0.76 1.24 16.50
N GLY A 65 -0.21 2.40 16.12
CA GLY A 65 0.37 3.40 17.02
C GLY A 65 1.50 2.86 17.90
N ASP A 66 1.53 3.31 19.15
CA ASP A 66 2.56 2.92 20.12
C ASP A 66 2.53 1.41 20.41
N GLY A 67 1.35 0.77 20.41
CA GLY A 67 1.23 -0.68 20.59
C GLY A 67 1.89 -1.48 19.47
N ALA A 68 1.78 -1.02 18.22
CA ALA A 68 2.53 -1.61 17.10
C ALA A 68 4.04 -1.46 17.29
N ARG A 69 4.49 -0.30 17.78
CA ARG A 69 5.92 -0.04 18.02
C ARG A 69 6.47 -0.90 19.15
N GLU A 70 5.74 -1.03 20.26
CA GLU A 70 6.11 -1.91 21.39
C GLU A 70 6.18 -3.38 20.95
N TRP A 71 5.22 -3.84 20.15
CA TRP A 71 5.25 -5.18 19.58
C TRP A 71 6.48 -5.38 18.69
N ALA A 72 6.76 -4.43 17.79
CA ALA A 72 7.91 -4.48 16.92
C ALA A 72 9.24 -4.47 17.71
N ASP A 73 9.33 -3.71 18.81
CA ASP A 73 10.47 -3.72 19.73
C ASP A 73 10.67 -5.12 20.34
N SER A 74 9.60 -5.80 20.74
CA SER A 74 9.66 -7.16 21.30
C SER A 74 10.14 -8.22 20.29
N ARG A 75 10.00 -7.94 18.99
CA ARG A 75 10.44 -8.79 17.88
C ARG A 75 11.81 -8.40 17.32
N GLY A 76 12.46 -7.38 17.90
CA GLY A 76 13.79 -6.95 17.51
C GLY A 76 13.85 -6.09 16.25
N HIS A 77 12.73 -5.50 15.82
CA HIS A 77 12.74 -4.53 14.71
C HIS A 77 13.49 -3.26 15.11
N PRO A 78 14.33 -2.69 14.22
CA PRO A 78 15.03 -1.43 14.50
C PRO A 78 14.07 -0.33 14.96
N LYS A 79 14.44 0.35 16.04
CA LYS A 79 13.78 1.55 16.54
C LYS A 79 14.68 2.75 16.28
N ALA A 80 14.31 3.55 15.30
CA ALA A 80 15.07 4.72 14.91
C ALA A 80 14.14 5.79 14.36
N ALA A 81 14.44 7.04 14.68
CA ALA A 81 13.76 8.17 14.07
C ALA A 81 13.87 8.08 12.55
N VAL A 82 12.76 8.31 11.87
CA VAL A 82 12.67 8.25 10.42
C VAL A 82 12.87 9.65 9.88
N GLU A 83 13.84 9.82 8.97
CA GLU A 83 14.06 11.11 8.31
C GLU A 83 12.91 11.38 7.36
N GLY A 84 12.08 12.37 7.69
CA GLY A 84 10.94 12.77 6.89
C GLY A 84 11.24 13.96 5.99
N ARG A 85 10.24 14.36 5.20
CA ARG A 85 10.31 15.52 4.31
C ARG A 85 9.15 16.50 4.54
N PRO A 86 9.34 17.80 4.25
CA PRO A 86 8.25 18.77 4.27
C PRO A 86 7.07 18.37 3.38
N PRO A 87 5.83 18.74 3.76
CA PRO A 87 4.66 18.50 2.92
C PRO A 87 4.82 19.11 1.52
N CYS A 88 4.55 18.33 0.48
CA CYS A 88 4.51 18.78 -0.92
C CYS A 88 3.04 18.91 -1.40
N PRO A 89 2.69 19.93 -2.21
CA PRO A 89 1.34 20.05 -2.78
C PRO A 89 0.97 18.95 -3.78
N GLU A 90 1.97 18.33 -4.42
CA GLU A 90 1.75 17.23 -5.37
C GLU A 90 1.22 15.99 -4.64
N SER A 91 0.27 15.30 -5.29
CA SER A 91 -0.51 14.22 -4.69
C SER A 91 0.17 12.86 -4.87
N GLY A 92 0.38 12.14 -3.76
CA GLY A 92 0.45 10.68 -3.73
C GLY A 92 1.81 10.06 -4.06
N ASP A 93 2.61 9.77 -3.04
CA ASP A 93 3.82 8.95 -3.17
C ASP A 93 3.73 7.73 -2.23
N THR A 94 2.66 6.95 -2.32
CA THR A 94 2.65 5.60 -1.74
C THR A 94 3.47 4.69 -2.64
N VAL A 95 4.27 3.80 -2.04
CA VAL A 95 4.95 2.74 -2.78
C VAL A 95 4.17 1.45 -2.67
N GLY A 96 4.10 0.71 -3.79
CA GLY A 96 3.43 -0.58 -3.88
C GLY A 96 4.23 -1.55 -4.73
N VAL A 97 4.28 -2.81 -4.32
CA VAL A 97 4.94 -3.90 -5.06
C VAL A 97 4.03 -5.11 -5.05
N ILE A 98 3.86 -5.71 -6.22
CA ILE A 98 3.23 -7.03 -6.35
C ILE A 98 4.26 -7.98 -6.96
N ALA A 99 4.50 -9.10 -6.29
CA ALA A 99 5.43 -10.12 -6.73
C ALA A 99 4.70 -11.44 -6.98
N ARG A 100 5.20 -12.21 -7.94
CA ARG A 100 4.75 -13.57 -8.26
C ARG A 100 5.94 -14.52 -8.23
N ASP A 101 5.79 -15.66 -7.56
CA ASP A 101 6.80 -16.72 -7.58
C ASP A 101 6.62 -17.71 -8.75
N SER A 102 7.51 -18.69 -8.88
CA SER A 102 7.46 -19.70 -9.95
C SER A 102 6.26 -20.65 -9.87
N THR A 103 5.55 -20.68 -8.75
CA THR A 103 4.33 -21.50 -8.56
C THR A 103 3.05 -20.72 -8.90
N GLY A 104 3.17 -19.42 -9.15
CA GLY A 104 2.05 -18.52 -9.36
C GLY A 104 1.50 -17.91 -8.07
N ALA A 105 2.14 -18.14 -6.91
CA ALA A 105 1.76 -17.51 -5.65
C ALA A 105 2.09 -16.01 -5.69
N LEU A 106 1.21 -15.19 -5.12
CA LEU A 106 1.33 -13.73 -5.14
C LEU A 106 1.54 -13.16 -3.74
N ALA A 107 2.31 -12.08 -3.68
CA ALA A 107 2.39 -11.20 -2.52
C ALA A 107 2.21 -9.75 -2.96
N CYS A 108 1.34 -9.02 -2.27
CA CYS A 108 1.03 -7.62 -2.51
C CYS A 108 1.41 -6.81 -1.27
N ALA A 109 2.32 -5.85 -1.42
CA ALA A 109 2.85 -5.04 -0.34
C ALA A 109 2.70 -3.55 -0.67
N THR A 110 2.23 -2.74 0.29
CA THR A 110 2.17 -1.28 0.17
C THR A 110 2.71 -0.60 1.42
N SER A 111 3.34 0.57 1.26
CA SER A 111 3.91 1.35 2.36
C SER A 111 3.83 2.85 2.07
N THR A 112 3.60 3.66 3.10
CA THR A 112 3.43 5.12 2.94
C THR A 112 3.75 5.91 4.20
N GLY A 113 4.19 7.15 4.02
CA GLY A 113 4.20 8.20 5.05
C GLY A 113 2.84 8.90 5.22
N GLY A 114 1.87 8.58 4.38
CA GLY A 114 0.57 9.24 4.31
C GLY A 114 0.56 10.38 3.30
N THR A 115 -0.34 11.34 3.48
CA THR A 115 -0.49 12.49 2.57
C THR A 115 -0.16 13.80 3.27
N SER A 116 0.33 14.75 2.49
CA SER A 116 0.67 16.10 2.93
C SER A 116 -0.48 16.79 3.66
N PHE A 117 -0.14 17.63 4.64
CA PHE A 117 -1.09 18.47 5.41
C PHE A 117 -2.16 17.68 6.18
N ARG A 118 -1.89 16.41 6.52
CA ARG A 118 -2.79 15.60 7.35
C ARG A 118 -2.39 15.62 8.83
N PRO A 119 -3.37 15.57 9.75
CA PRO A 119 -3.09 15.50 11.17
C PRO A 119 -2.47 14.16 11.58
N PRO A 120 -1.78 14.11 12.73
CA PRO A 120 -1.43 12.84 13.36
C PRO A 120 -2.69 11.99 13.59
N GLY A 121 -2.57 10.68 13.42
CA GLY A 121 -3.71 9.75 13.53
C GLY A 121 -4.61 9.65 12.29
N ARG A 122 -4.41 10.47 11.25
CA ARG A 122 -5.02 10.20 9.94
C ARG A 122 -4.50 8.87 9.39
N VAL A 123 -5.41 8.04 8.90
CA VAL A 123 -5.13 6.74 8.27
C VAL A 123 -5.59 6.78 6.82
N GLY A 124 -4.73 6.35 5.90
CA GLY A 124 -5.04 6.24 4.48
C GLY A 124 -5.59 4.87 4.09
N ASP A 125 -5.50 4.57 2.80
CA ASP A 125 -5.91 3.30 2.19
C ASP A 125 -4.91 2.17 2.37
N VAL A 126 -3.62 2.50 2.43
CA VAL A 126 -2.48 1.54 2.50
C VAL A 126 -2.67 0.44 3.54
N PRO A 127 -2.99 0.72 4.81
CA PRO A 127 -3.12 -0.33 5.81
C PRO A 127 -4.53 -0.94 5.87
N LEU A 128 -5.43 -0.59 4.94
CA LEU A 128 -6.83 -1.02 4.97
C LEU A 128 -7.08 -2.10 3.90
N PRO A 129 -7.32 -3.36 4.29
CA PRO A 129 -7.61 -4.45 3.36
C PRO A 129 -8.75 -4.10 2.40
N GLY A 130 -8.56 -4.38 1.12
CA GLY A 130 -9.52 -4.12 0.05
C GLY A 130 -9.56 -2.66 -0.41
N SER A 131 -8.89 -1.74 0.30
CA SER A 131 -8.73 -0.35 -0.13
C SER A 131 -7.41 -0.18 -0.87
N GLY A 132 -6.29 -0.12 -0.14
CA GLY A 132 -4.96 0.10 -0.71
C GLY A 132 -4.32 -1.15 -1.31
N PHE A 133 -4.77 -2.34 -0.88
CA PHE A 133 -4.23 -3.61 -1.33
C PHE A 133 -5.29 -4.71 -1.25
N TRP A 134 -5.18 -5.68 -2.16
CA TRP A 134 -5.90 -6.94 -2.09
C TRP A 134 -5.16 -8.02 -2.87
N ALA A 135 -5.01 -9.22 -2.30
CA ALA A 135 -4.42 -10.38 -2.99
C ALA A 135 -5.15 -11.67 -2.62
N ASP A 136 -5.83 -12.26 -3.59
CA ASP A 136 -6.62 -13.47 -3.40
C ASP A 136 -6.97 -14.11 -4.76
N HIS A 137 -7.32 -15.40 -4.79
CA HIS A 137 -7.76 -16.11 -6.01
C HIS A 137 -6.81 -15.95 -7.22
N GLY A 138 -5.49 -15.92 -6.98
CA GLY A 138 -4.50 -15.76 -8.05
C GLY A 138 -4.50 -14.38 -8.71
N LEU A 139 -5.01 -13.35 -8.02
CA LEU A 139 -4.98 -11.96 -8.47
C LEU A 139 -4.62 -11.03 -7.31
N ALA A 140 -3.74 -10.08 -7.58
CA ALA A 140 -3.39 -9.01 -6.66
C ALA A 140 -3.57 -7.63 -7.31
N VAL A 141 -4.02 -6.68 -6.50
CA VAL A 141 -4.23 -5.26 -6.85
C VAL A 141 -3.69 -4.40 -5.71
N ALA A 142 -2.96 -3.34 -6.03
CA ALA A 142 -2.54 -2.31 -5.08
C ALA A 142 -2.84 -0.92 -5.63
N ALA A 143 -3.20 0.01 -4.74
CA ALA A 143 -3.57 1.37 -5.07
C ALA A 143 -2.58 2.40 -4.50
N THR A 144 -2.56 3.57 -5.13
CA THR A 144 -1.85 4.77 -4.67
C THR A 144 -2.67 6.02 -5.02
N GLY A 145 -2.42 7.12 -4.31
CA GLY A 145 -3.09 8.41 -4.55
C GLY A 145 -3.85 8.93 -3.33
N VAL A 146 -5.03 9.53 -3.57
CA VAL A 146 -5.86 10.12 -2.51
C VAL A 146 -6.56 9.03 -1.71
N GLY A 147 -5.94 8.62 -0.60
CA GLY A 147 -6.42 7.53 0.25
C GLY A 147 -7.88 7.65 0.70
N GLU A 148 -8.40 8.86 0.95
CA GLU A 148 -9.81 9.04 1.33
C GLU A 148 -10.79 8.61 0.21
N ALA A 149 -10.44 8.76 -1.06
CA ALA A 149 -11.27 8.29 -2.17
C ALA A 149 -11.13 6.77 -2.39
N ILE A 150 -9.91 6.26 -2.27
CA ILE A 150 -9.60 4.82 -2.38
C ILE A 150 -10.33 4.03 -1.29
N THR A 151 -10.32 4.52 -0.04
CA THR A 151 -11.04 3.88 1.08
C THR A 151 -12.56 3.95 0.92
N ARG A 152 -13.12 5.11 0.53
CA ARG A 152 -14.58 5.25 0.33
C ARG A 152 -15.11 4.34 -0.78
N SER A 153 -14.28 4.02 -1.77
CA SER A 153 -14.67 3.18 -2.91
C SER A 153 -14.39 1.69 -2.70
N LEU A 154 -13.56 1.29 -1.74
CA LEU A 154 -13.00 -0.07 -1.64
C LEU A 154 -12.32 -0.51 -2.95
N LEU A 155 -11.49 0.39 -3.49
CA LEU A 155 -11.03 0.32 -4.88
C LEU A 155 -10.34 -1.00 -5.23
N SER A 156 -9.31 -1.41 -4.48
CA SER A 156 -8.53 -2.62 -4.81
C SER A 156 -9.40 -3.88 -4.81
N TYR A 157 -10.29 -4.02 -3.82
CA TYR A 157 -11.22 -5.14 -3.74
C TYR A 157 -12.21 -5.12 -4.91
N ARG A 158 -12.80 -3.96 -5.25
CA ARG A 158 -13.80 -3.90 -6.33
C ARG A 158 -13.19 -4.14 -7.71
N VAL A 159 -11.97 -3.68 -7.95
CA VAL A 159 -11.23 -3.98 -9.18
C VAL A 159 -10.91 -5.47 -9.24
N HIS A 160 -10.44 -6.06 -8.14
CA HIS A 160 -10.22 -7.51 -8.04
C HIS A 160 -11.51 -8.30 -8.32
N ASP A 161 -12.58 -8.01 -7.59
CA ASP A 161 -13.87 -8.71 -7.71
C ASP A 161 -14.46 -8.54 -9.11
N ARG A 162 -14.25 -7.40 -9.78
CA ARG A 162 -14.67 -7.20 -11.16
C ARG A 162 -13.99 -8.21 -12.10
N VAL A 163 -12.70 -8.43 -11.95
CA VAL A 163 -11.96 -9.44 -12.75
C VAL A 163 -12.50 -10.84 -12.44
N ILE A 164 -12.63 -11.20 -11.16
CA ILE A 164 -13.05 -12.54 -10.74
C ILE A 164 -14.50 -12.84 -11.14
N SER A 165 -15.42 -11.91 -10.91
CA SER A 165 -16.87 -12.12 -11.12
C SER A 165 -17.30 -12.03 -12.59
N THR A 166 -16.54 -11.32 -13.43
CA THR A 166 -16.94 -11.07 -14.83
C THR A 166 -15.98 -11.59 -15.90
N GLY A 167 -14.76 -11.98 -15.51
CA GLY A 167 -13.71 -12.37 -16.46
C GLY A 167 -13.13 -11.19 -17.25
N ALA A 168 -13.31 -9.94 -16.78
CA ALA A 168 -12.70 -8.77 -17.39
C ALA A 168 -11.17 -8.85 -17.37
N SER A 169 -10.51 -8.22 -18.35
CA SER A 169 -9.05 -8.07 -18.30
C SER A 169 -8.62 -7.14 -17.15
N LEU A 170 -7.38 -7.30 -16.67
CA LEU A 170 -6.81 -6.44 -15.63
C LEU A 170 -6.89 -4.95 -16.00
N GLU A 171 -6.49 -4.63 -17.23
CA GLU A 171 -6.54 -3.27 -17.77
C GLU A 171 -7.97 -2.71 -17.78
N SER A 172 -8.93 -3.47 -18.30
CA SER A 172 -10.32 -3.02 -18.36
C SER A 172 -10.94 -2.85 -16.97
N ALA A 173 -10.59 -3.71 -16.00
CA ALA A 173 -11.09 -3.60 -14.64
C ALA A 173 -10.47 -2.41 -13.90
N MET A 174 -9.17 -2.12 -14.08
CA MET A 174 -8.54 -0.93 -13.52
C MET A 174 -9.08 0.36 -14.14
N HIS A 175 -9.27 0.41 -15.47
CA HIS A 175 -9.89 1.54 -16.16
C HIS A 175 -11.30 1.82 -15.61
N TRP A 176 -12.09 0.77 -15.42
CA TRP A 176 -13.41 0.88 -14.81
C TRP A 176 -13.33 1.37 -13.35
N GLY A 177 -12.42 0.81 -12.55
CA GLY A 177 -12.26 1.19 -11.15
C GLY A 177 -11.91 2.67 -10.98
N VAL A 178 -10.96 3.17 -11.77
CA VAL A 178 -10.57 4.59 -11.73
C VAL A 178 -11.65 5.48 -12.35
N GLY A 179 -12.22 5.12 -13.50
CA GLY A 179 -13.18 5.97 -14.21
C GLY A 179 -14.58 6.04 -13.60
N GLU A 180 -15.04 4.97 -12.94
CA GLU A 180 -16.42 4.91 -12.43
C GLU A 180 -16.52 5.09 -10.91
N LEU A 181 -15.44 4.86 -10.16
CA LEU A 181 -15.47 4.87 -8.69
C LEU A 181 -14.77 6.06 -8.06
N ILE A 182 -13.96 6.79 -8.84
CA ILE A 182 -13.17 7.93 -8.39
C ILE A 182 -13.68 9.18 -9.11
N GLU A 183 -13.76 10.29 -8.37
CA GLU A 183 -14.13 11.59 -8.92
C GLU A 183 -13.04 12.09 -9.90
N ASP A 184 -13.42 12.74 -11.00
CA ASP A 184 -12.51 13.10 -12.11
C ASP A 184 -11.31 13.96 -11.67
N ASP A 185 -11.44 14.76 -10.61
CA ASP A 185 -10.40 15.64 -10.07
C ASP A 185 -9.54 14.98 -8.99
N VAL A 186 -9.75 13.69 -8.70
CA VAL A 186 -9.05 12.96 -7.65
C VAL A 186 -8.02 11.99 -8.23
N SER A 187 -6.75 12.28 -7.97
CA SER A 187 -5.60 11.47 -8.38
C SER A 187 -5.56 10.09 -7.72
N VAL A 188 -5.64 9.03 -8.55
CA VAL A 188 -5.53 7.63 -8.13
C VAL A 188 -4.84 6.80 -9.21
N GLY A 189 -4.01 5.85 -8.77
CA GLY A 189 -3.39 4.83 -9.61
C GLY A 189 -3.45 3.44 -8.99
N LEU A 190 -3.30 2.43 -9.84
CA LEU A 190 -3.38 1.02 -9.52
C LEU A 190 -2.26 0.24 -10.22
N ILE A 191 -1.72 -0.76 -9.55
CA ILE A 191 -0.96 -1.85 -10.18
C ILE A 191 -1.67 -3.17 -9.91
N SER A 192 -1.57 -4.11 -10.85
CA SER A 192 -2.16 -5.45 -10.72
C SER A 192 -1.29 -6.53 -11.35
N LEU A 193 -1.40 -7.75 -10.80
CA LEU A 193 -0.73 -8.93 -11.31
C LEU A 193 -1.57 -10.18 -11.01
N SER A 194 -1.76 -11.02 -12.02
CA SER A 194 -2.38 -12.35 -11.88
C SER A 194 -1.33 -13.45 -11.70
N SER A 195 -1.76 -14.65 -11.32
CA SER A 195 -0.93 -15.86 -11.22
C SER A 195 -0.29 -16.27 -12.55
N GLU A 196 -0.76 -15.71 -13.66
CA GLU A 196 -0.20 -15.89 -15.00
C GLU A 196 -0.15 -14.56 -15.76
N GLY A 197 0.67 -14.48 -16.80
CA GLY A 197 0.76 -13.30 -17.67
C GLY A 197 1.54 -12.10 -17.09
N PRO A 198 1.55 -10.96 -17.80
CA PRO A 198 2.25 -9.75 -17.38
C PRO A 198 1.48 -8.97 -16.29
N GLY A 199 2.21 -8.22 -15.48
CA GLY A 199 1.61 -7.19 -14.62
C GLY A 199 1.21 -5.96 -15.41
N SER A 200 0.28 -5.17 -14.86
CA SER A 200 -0.23 -3.95 -15.50
C SER A 200 -0.38 -2.82 -14.48
N GLY A 201 -0.22 -1.57 -14.93
CA GLY A 201 -0.46 -0.37 -14.13
C GLY A 201 -1.37 0.59 -14.89
N HIS A 202 -2.24 1.29 -14.15
CA HIS A 202 -3.15 2.29 -14.69
C HIS A 202 -3.36 3.43 -13.70
N SER A 203 -3.52 4.67 -14.19
CA SER A 203 -3.72 5.86 -13.36
C SER A 203 -4.43 6.95 -14.17
N ASN A 204 -5.22 7.80 -13.50
CA ASN A 204 -5.79 9.03 -14.10
C ASN A 204 -4.85 10.24 -14.02
N THR A 205 -3.66 10.04 -13.43
CA THR A 205 -2.61 11.04 -13.23
C THR A 205 -1.23 10.40 -13.52
N ASP A 206 -0.15 11.18 -13.44
CA ASP A 206 1.20 10.65 -13.56
C ASP A 206 1.48 9.71 -12.38
N MET A 207 1.72 8.43 -12.69
CA MET A 207 2.09 7.41 -11.71
C MET A 207 3.31 6.67 -12.24
N PRO A 208 4.49 6.81 -11.59
CA PRO A 208 5.63 5.97 -11.88
C PRO A 208 5.31 4.51 -11.58
N TRP A 209 5.45 3.63 -12.57
CA TRP A 209 5.35 2.19 -12.38
C TRP A 209 6.27 1.45 -13.34
N ALA A 210 6.64 0.23 -12.97
CA ALA A 210 7.42 -0.67 -13.79
C ALA A 210 6.94 -2.11 -13.59
N ALA A 211 7.05 -2.92 -14.64
CA ALA A 211 6.88 -4.36 -14.55
C ALA A 211 8.14 -5.05 -15.07
N TRP A 212 8.53 -6.12 -14.39
CA TRP A 212 9.65 -6.95 -14.78
C TRP A 212 9.21 -8.41 -14.84
N LEU A 213 9.53 -9.08 -15.94
CA LEU A 213 9.34 -10.51 -16.13
C LEU A 213 10.73 -11.12 -16.23
N GLY A 214 11.08 -11.95 -15.24
CA GLY A 214 12.33 -12.72 -15.19
C GLY A 214 12.23 -14.02 -15.97
#